data_AF-A0A7J3U855-F1
#
_entry.id   AF-A0A7J3U855-F1
#
_cell.length_a   1.000
_cell.length_b   1.000
_cell.length_c   1.000
_cell.angle_alpha   90.00
_cell.angle_beta   90.00
_cell.angle_gamma   90.00
#
_symmetry.space_group_name_H-M   'P 1'
#
loop_
_entity.id
_entity.type
_entity.pdbx_description
1 polymer ?
#
loop_
_entity_poly.entity_id
_entity_poly.type
_entity_poly.pdbx_seq_one_letter_code
_entity_poly.pdbx_strand_id
1 'polypeptide(L)'
;HYADPTSKGRTIDGLDTVVLGATEVDVDFNVNVNTHSDGRLLHGIGGHQDTAAAAKLTIITCPVYRKTNPIVREKVTTLTTPGDVVDAIVTNEGIAINPRRKDLIEKVKGKLDNLVSIEDLKNRAYEATGGPAEVNLGDEIVGVTKWFDGSLLDVIYRVRD
;
A
#
# COMPACT_ATOMS: atom_id res chain seq x y z
N HIS A 1 16.39 -18.40 -7.07
CA HIS A 1 16.40 -17.04 -6.51
C HIS A 1 15.00 -16.46 -6.66
N TYR A 2 14.35 -16.10 -5.54
CA TYR A 2 12.98 -15.61 -5.55
C TYR A 2 12.90 -14.16 -6.04
N ALA A 3 13.44 -13.21 -5.27
CA ALA A 3 13.31 -11.77 -5.49
C ALA A 3 14.65 -10.99 -5.46
N ASP A 4 15.77 -11.70 -5.31
CA ASP A 4 17.11 -11.11 -5.16
C ASP A 4 17.46 -10.17 -6.34
N PRO A 5 17.63 -8.86 -6.10
CA PRO A 5 17.88 -7.87 -7.16
C PRO A 5 19.24 -8.05 -7.84
N THR A 6 20.16 -8.83 -7.25
CA THR A 6 21.47 -9.13 -7.84
C THR A 6 21.46 -10.36 -8.75
N SER A 7 20.36 -11.13 -8.74
CA SER A 7 20.21 -12.33 -9.56
C SER A 7 19.95 -11.98 -11.03
N LYS A 8 20.57 -12.73 -11.95
CA LYS A 8 20.33 -12.61 -13.41
C LYS A 8 19.01 -13.24 -13.89
N GLY A 9 18.25 -13.84 -12.97
CA GLY A 9 16.92 -14.37 -13.22
C GLY A 9 16.20 -14.56 -11.90
N ARG A 10 15.17 -13.74 -11.66
CA ARG A 10 14.34 -13.82 -10.45
C ARG A 10 13.04 -14.51 -10.81
N THR A 11 12.54 -15.38 -9.93
CA THR A 11 11.25 -16.05 -10.16
C THR A 11 10.11 -15.04 -10.38
N ILE A 12 10.20 -13.87 -9.74
CA ILE A 12 9.20 -12.79 -9.85
C ILE A 12 9.19 -12.09 -11.22
N ASP A 13 10.24 -12.21 -12.05
CA ASP A 13 10.33 -11.51 -13.35
C ASP A 13 9.29 -12.01 -14.37
N GLY A 14 8.78 -13.23 -14.18
CA GLY A 14 7.73 -13.82 -15.00
C GLY A 14 6.31 -13.63 -14.45
N LEU A 15 6.13 -12.84 -13.39
CA LEU A 15 4.86 -12.76 -12.68
C LEU A 15 3.85 -11.90 -13.45
N ASP A 16 2.76 -12.51 -13.91
CA ASP A 16 1.69 -11.77 -14.57
C ASP A 16 0.85 -10.96 -13.57
N THR A 17 0.63 -11.50 -12.37
CA THR A 17 -0.22 -10.87 -11.35
C THR A 17 0.23 -11.22 -9.95
N VAL A 18 0.18 -10.24 -9.04
CA VAL A 18 0.35 -10.45 -7.60
C VAL A 18 -0.84 -9.85 -6.84
N VAL A 19 -1.27 -10.55 -5.80
CA VAL A 19 -2.26 -10.06 -4.84
C VAL A 19 -1.61 -9.97 -3.47
N LEU A 20 -1.59 -8.77 -2.90
CA LEU A 20 -0.92 -8.47 -1.64
C LEU A 20 -1.93 -7.86 -0.64
N GLY A 21 -1.50 -7.76 0.61
CA GLY A 21 -2.24 -7.07 1.68
C GLY A 21 -1.64 -5.71 2.03
N ALA A 22 -2.34 -4.98 2.90
CA ALA A 22 -1.88 -3.71 3.46
C ALA A 22 -2.31 -3.52 4.92
N THR A 23 -1.44 -2.88 5.71
CA THR A 23 -1.84 -2.26 6.98
C THR A 23 -2.55 -0.96 6.70
N GLU A 24 -2.07 -0.18 5.73
CA GLU A 24 -2.67 1.07 5.24
C GLU A 24 -2.40 1.26 3.75
N VAL A 25 -3.28 1.98 3.07
CA VAL A 25 -3.09 2.50 1.71
C VAL A 25 -3.51 3.95 1.67
N ASP A 26 -2.87 4.76 0.82
CA ASP A 26 -3.24 6.16 0.63
C ASP A 26 -3.78 6.50 -0.76
N VAL A 27 -4.21 7.75 -0.91
CA VAL A 27 -4.80 8.28 -2.16
C VAL A 27 -3.79 8.33 -3.31
N ASP A 28 -2.50 8.28 -3.01
CA ASP A 28 -1.42 8.15 -4.00
C ASP A 28 -1.06 6.68 -4.28
N PHE A 29 -1.88 5.73 -3.80
CA PHE A 29 -1.70 4.29 -3.92
C PHE A 29 -0.46 3.74 -3.19
N ASN A 30 0.18 4.54 -2.32
CA ASN A 30 1.26 4.05 -1.50
C ASN A 30 0.73 3.05 -0.46
N VAL A 31 1.57 2.08 -0.10
CA VAL A 31 1.20 1.00 0.80
C VAL A 31 2.14 0.99 2.01
N ASN A 32 1.54 0.84 3.19
CA ASN A 32 2.21 0.47 4.41
C ASN A 32 1.96 -1.00 4.71
N VAL A 33 3.02 -1.72 5.08
CA VAL A 33 2.92 -3.03 5.75
C VAL A 33 3.81 -3.16 6.98
N ASN A 34 4.63 -2.14 7.27
CA ASN A 34 5.65 -2.21 8.32
C ASN A 34 5.15 -1.77 9.68
N THR A 35 4.30 -0.75 9.74
CA THR A 35 3.80 -0.20 10.99
C THR A 35 2.30 -0.40 11.14
N HIS A 36 1.87 -0.45 12.39
CA HIS A 36 0.49 -0.17 12.75
C HIS A 36 0.18 1.33 12.54
N SER A 37 -1.10 1.65 12.51
CA SER A 37 -1.57 3.03 12.39
C SER A 37 -1.31 3.91 13.62
N ASP A 38 -0.81 3.32 14.72
CA ASP A 38 -0.29 4.05 15.89
C ASP A 38 1.22 4.31 15.81
N GLY A 39 1.85 4.04 14.65
CA GLY A 39 3.27 4.23 14.40
C GLY A 39 4.18 3.12 14.92
N ARG A 40 3.66 2.13 15.64
CA ARG A 40 4.50 1.04 16.17
C ARG A 40 4.89 0.06 15.06
N LEU A 41 6.15 -0.36 15.07
CA LEU A 41 6.64 -1.42 14.19
C LEU A 41 5.85 -2.70 14.41
N LEU A 42 5.46 -3.32 13.31
CA LEU A 42 4.53 -4.45 13.30
C LEU A 42 5.10 -5.65 12.53
N HIS A 43 5.51 -5.45 11.26
CA HIS A 43 5.97 -6.56 10.41
C HIS A 43 7.20 -6.19 9.57
N GLY A 44 7.91 -7.22 9.10
CA GLY A 44 8.90 -7.08 8.03
C GLY A 44 8.22 -6.86 6.67
N ILE A 45 8.94 -6.24 5.72
CA ILE A 45 8.45 -5.95 4.35
C ILE A 45 8.16 -7.24 3.57
N GLY A 46 8.99 -8.28 3.78
CA GLY A 46 8.97 -9.48 2.94
C GLY A 46 9.23 -9.13 1.47
N GLY A 47 8.62 -9.90 0.57
CA GLY A 47 8.70 -9.67 -0.89
C GLY A 47 7.65 -8.71 -1.44
N HIS A 48 7.00 -7.90 -0.59
CA HIS A 48 5.88 -7.03 -0.99
C HIS A 48 6.30 -6.06 -2.09
N GLN A 49 7.36 -5.28 -1.85
CA GLN A 49 7.93 -4.37 -2.84
C GLN A 49 8.44 -5.09 -4.10
N ASP A 50 9.09 -6.24 -3.92
CA ASP A 50 9.75 -6.94 -5.02
C ASP A 50 8.73 -7.47 -6.02
N THR A 51 7.71 -8.16 -5.51
CA THR A 51 6.64 -8.72 -6.35
C THR A 51 5.76 -7.64 -6.95
N ALA A 52 5.46 -6.57 -6.20
CA ALA A 52 4.72 -5.43 -6.72
C ALA A 52 5.46 -4.76 -7.89
N ALA A 53 6.78 -4.59 -7.78
CA ALA A 53 7.58 -3.97 -8.83
C ALA A 53 7.81 -4.85 -10.07
N ALA A 54 7.77 -6.17 -9.91
CA ALA A 54 8.01 -7.10 -11.02
C ALA A 54 6.72 -7.53 -11.75
N ALA A 55 5.57 -7.55 -11.07
CA ALA A 55 4.33 -8.03 -11.64
C ALA A 55 3.78 -7.09 -12.73
N LYS A 56 3.10 -7.65 -13.74
CA LYS A 56 2.37 -6.85 -14.75
C LYS A 56 1.06 -6.25 -14.21
N LEU A 57 0.54 -6.85 -13.14
CA LEU A 57 -0.66 -6.44 -12.43
C LEU A 57 -0.49 -6.64 -10.91
N THR A 58 -0.45 -5.54 -10.17
CA THR A 58 -0.35 -5.52 -8.71
C THR A 58 -1.67 -5.09 -8.07
N ILE A 59 -2.27 -6.00 -7.31
CA ILE A 59 -3.52 -5.76 -6.60
C ILE A 59 -3.26 -5.77 -5.10
N ILE A 60 -3.64 -4.70 -4.41
CA ILE A 60 -3.66 -4.66 -2.95
C ILE A 60 -5.09 -4.92 -2.49
N THR A 61 -5.23 -5.82 -1.51
CA THR A 61 -6.51 -6.11 -0.88
C THR A 61 -6.50 -5.66 0.57
N CYS A 62 -7.49 -4.87 0.97
CA CYS A 62 -7.67 -4.44 2.34
C CYS A 62 -9.12 -4.00 2.59
N PRO A 63 -9.64 -4.09 3.83
CA PRO A 63 -10.91 -3.43 4.13
C PRO A 63 -10.73 -1.90 4.08
N VAL A 64 -11.83 -1.16 3.94
CA VAL A 64 -11.78 0.31 3.98
C VAL A 64 -11.32 0.83 5.35
N TYR A 65 -11.78 0.19 6.43
CA TYR A 65 -11.38 0.45 7.80
C TYR A 65 -11.39 -0.83 8.64
N ARG A 66 -10.73 -0.82 9.81
CA ARG A 66 -10.76 -1.91 10.80
C ARG A 66 -11.14 -1.32 12.16
N LYS A 67 -12.33 -1.67 12.69
CA LYS A 67 -12.90 -1.05 13.90
C LYS A 67 -12.95 0.48 13.73
N THR A 68 -12.19 1.23 14.52
CA THR A 68 -12.09 2.70 14.45
C THR A 68 -10.86 3.18 13.67
N ASN A 69 -10.15 2.30 12.97
CA ASN A 69 -8.92 2.65 12.26
C ASN A 69 -9.14 2.68 10.74
N PRO A 70 -9.00 3.85 10.08
CA PRO A 70 -9.10 3.94 8.63
C PRO A 70 -7.86 3.34 7.97
N ILE A 71 -8.09 2.34 7.11
CA ILE A 71 -7.03 1.64 6.37
C ILE A 71 -6.74 2.35 5.06
N VAL A 72 -7.79 2.81 4.36
CA VAL A 72 -7.66 3.76 3.26
C VAL A 72 -7.64 5.17 3.86
N ARG A 73 -6.58 5.94 3.60
CA ARG A 73 -6.34 7.23 4.26
C ARG A 73 -5.71 8.25 3.32
N GLU A 74 -5.56 9.49 3.79
CA GLU A 74 -4.93 10.57 3.03
C GLU A 74 -3.45 10.30 2.77
N LYS A 75 -2.72 9.79 3.76
CA LYS A 75 -1.28 9.47 3.65
C LYS A 75 -0.95 8.31 4.56
N VAL A 76 -0.15 7.35 4.09
CA VAL A 76 0.31 6.23 4.92
C VAL A 76 1.23 6.69 6.05
N THR A 77 1.20 5.98 7.18
CA THR A 77 2.08 6.24 8.34
C THR A 77 3.54 5.88 8.02
N THR A 78 3.75 4.88 7.18
CA THR A 78 5.08 4.47 6.73
C THR A 78 4.99 4.02 5.28
N LEU A 79 5.81 4.62 4.41
CA LEU A 79 5.90 4.21 3.01
C LEU A 79 6.73 2.92 2.92
N THR A 80 6.07 1.81 2.59
CA THR A 80 6.72 0.54 2.29
C THR A 80 6.86 0.31 0.80
N THR A 81 5.75 0.43 0.07
CA THR A 81 5.70 0.19 -1.38
C THR A 81 5.11 1.42 -2.07
N PRO A 82 5.86 2.10 -2.95
CA PRO A 82 5.36 3.25 -3.70
C PRO A 82 4.16 2.92 -4.58
N GLY A 83 3.21 3.84 -4.69
CA GLY A 83 2.01 3.68 -5.52
C GLY A 83 2.28 3.53 -7.02
N ASP A 84 3.48 3.90 -7.47
CA ASP A 84 3.94 3.75 -8.86
C ASP A 84 3.94 2.30 -9.35
N VAL A 85 4.02 1.33 -8.44
CA VAL A 85 4.00 -0.11 -8.74
C VAL A 85 2.71 -0.81 -8.28
N VAL A 86 1.69 -0.04 -7.90
CA VAL A 86 0.39 -0.53 -7.44
C VAL A 86 -0.68 -0.16 -8.46
N ASP A 87 -1.37 -1.17 -9.00
CA ASP A 87 -2.30 -0.96 -10.10
C ASP A 87 -3.75 -0.85 -9.66
N ALA A 88 -4.13 -1.56 -8.59
CA ALA A 88 -5.48 -1.50 -8.04
C ALA A 88 -5.51 -1.78 -6.54
N ILE A 89 -6.41 -1.09 -5.85
CA ILE A 89 -6.82 -1.36 -4.48
C ILE A 89 -8.23 -1.96 -4.51
N VAL A 90 -8.38 -3.16 -3.97
CA VAL A 90 -9.65 -3.87 -3.87
C VAL A 90 -10.08 -3.92 -2.42
N THR A 91 -11.25 -3.36 -2.13
CA THR A 91 -11.82 -3.29 -0.78
C THR A 91 -13.18 -3.96 -0.69
N ASN A 92 -13.70 -4.06 0.53
CA ASN A 92 -15.07 -4.51 0.76
C ASN A 92 -16.14 -3.50 0.29
N GLU A 93 -15.77 -2.29 -0.14
CA GLU A 93 -16.73 -1.25 -0.57
C GLU A 93 -16.47 -0.71 -1.99
N GLY A 94 -15.53 -1.29 -2.72
CA GLY A 94 -15.23 -0.89 -4.07
C GLY A 94 -13.80 -1.20 -4.50
N ILE A 95 -13.55 -0.96 -5.78
CA ILE A 95 -12.25 -1.14 -6.43
C ILE A 95 -11.79 0.22 -6.94
N ALA A 96 -10.62 0.66 -6.47
CA ALA A 96 -9.94 1.82 -7.03
C ALA A 96 -8.81 1.33 -7.94
N ILE A 97 -8.83 1.74 -9.21
CA ILE A 97 -7.74 1.47 -10.16
C ILE A 97 -6.85 2.70 -10.21
N ASN A 98 -5.54 2.49 -10.13
CA ASN A 98 -4.56 3.56 -10.21
C ASN A 98 -4.78 4.37 -11.50
N PRO A 99 -4.99 5.70 -11.42
CA PRO A 99 -5.21 6.53 -12.59
C PRO A 99 -4.11 6.42 -13.66
N ARG A 100 -2.90 5.98 -13.31
CA ARG A 100 -1.80 5.74 -14.26
C ARG A 100 -2.07 4.55 -15.19
N ARG A 101 -2.92 3.60 -14.79
CA ARG A 101 -3.27 2.38 -15.55
C ARG A 101 -4.49 2.58 -16.44
N LYS A 102 -4.38 3.52 -17.39
CA LYS A 102 -5.44 3.79 -18.38
C LYS A 102 -5.82 2.55 -19.19
N ASP A 103 -4.86 1.67 -19.45
CA ASP A 103 -5.08 0.40 -20.13
C ASP A 103 -6.04 -0.52 -19.34
N LEU A 104 -5.91 -0.58 -18.01
CA LEU A 104 -6.79 -1.37 -17.16
C LEU A 104 -8.18 -0.73 -17.07
N ILE A 105 -8.24 0.58 -16.83
CA ILE A 105 -9.50 1.34 -16.74
C ILE A 105 -10.35 1.09 -17.99
N GLU A 106 -9.80 1.25 -19.18
CA GLU A 106 -10.54 1.02 -20.43
C GLU A 106 -10.91 -0.46 -20.62
N LYS A 107 -10.05 -1.41 -20.23
CA LYS A 107 -10.36 -2.85 -20.32
C LYS A 107 -11.54 -3.28 -19.45
N VAL A 108 -11.72 -2.66 -18.28
CA VAL A 108 -12.76 -3.04 -17.31
C VAL A 108 -13.99 -2.13 -17.33
N LYS A 109 -13.95 -1.02 -18.07
CA LYS A 109 -15.06 -0.09 -18.23
C LYS A 109 -16.33 -0.82 -18.68
N GLY A 110 -17.41 -0.65 -17.92
CA GLY A 110 -18.69 -1.33 -18.18
C GLY A 110 -18.72 -2.83 -17.88
N LYS A 111 -17.65 -3.39 -17.27
CA LYS A 111 -17.57 -4.80 -16.83
C LYS A 111 -17.54 -4.95 -15.31
N LEU A 112 -17.19 -3.88 -14.60
CA LEU A 112 -17.15 -3.82 -13.14
C LEU A 112 -18.06 -2.68 -12.68
N ASP A 113 -19.02 -3.00 -11.83
CA ASP A 113 -20.04 -2.04 -11.35
C ASP A 113 -19.62 -1.31 -10.06
N ASN A 114 -18.49 -1.72 -9.46
CA ASN A 114 -18.00 -1.23 -8.17
C ASN A 114 -16.69 -0.44 -8.28
N LEU A 115 -16.40 0.14 -9.45
CA LEU A 115 -15.27 1.05 -9.63
C LEU A 115 -15.57 2.38 -8.94
N VAL A 116 -14.66 2.82 -8.09
CA VAL A 116 -14.73 4.08 -7.33
C VAL A 116 -13.38 4.76 -7.30
N SER A 117 -13.33 6.05 -6.95
CA SER A 117 -12.06 6.72 -6.70
C SER A 117 -11.45 6.25 -5.36
N ILE A 118 -10.13 6.33 -5.22
CA ILE A 118 -9.47 6.01 -3.95
C ILE A 118 -9.84 7.04 -2.87
N GLU A 119 -10.12 8.27 -3.29
CA GLU A 119 -10.62 9.35 -2.46
C GLU A 119 -12.01 9.06 -1.90
N ASP A 120 -12.91 8.46 -2.68
CA ASP A 120 -14.22 8.02 -2.19
C ASP A 120 -14.07 6.95 -1.10
N LEU A 121 -13.18 5.96 -1.31
CA LEU A 121 -12.89 4.94 -0.31
C LEU A 121 -12.31 5.56 0.97
N LYS A 122 -11.38 6.51 0.84
CA LYS A 122 -10.83 7.28 1.98
C LYS A 122 -11.91 8.06 2.72
N ASN A 123 -12.80 8.74 2.00
CA ASN A 123 -13.87 9.52 2.60
C ASN A 123 -14.85 8.62 3.37
N ARG A 124 -15.20 7.45 2.82
CA ARG A 124 -16.02 6.44 3.53
C ARG A 124 -15.31 5.92 4.78
N ALA A 125 -14.00 5.68 4.70
CA ALA A 125 -13.20 5.30 5.87
C ALA A 125 -13.31 6.37 6.97
N TYR A 126 -13.15 7.65 6.60
CA TYR A 126 -13.13 8.75 7.56
C TYR A 126 -14.50 9.04 8.15
N GLU A 127 -15.56 8.91 7.36
CA GLU A 127 -16.94 8.99 7.83
C GLU A 127 -17.24 7.89 8.87
N ALA A 128 -16.77 6.67 8.62
CA ALA A 128 -16.99 5.55 9.53
C ALA A 128 -16.14 5.62 10.81
N THR A 129 -14.92 6.18 10.75
CA THR A 129 -13.96 6.12 11.87
C THR A 129 -13.73 7.44 12.59
N GLY A 130 -14.15 8.57 12.02
CA GLY A 130 -13.76 9.91 12.47
C GLY A 130 -12.35 10.32 12.00
N GLY A 131 -11.78 9.61 11.02
CA GLY A 131 -10.41 9.86 10.53
C GLY A 131 -9.32 9.09 11.29
N PRO A 132 -8.03 9.31 10.93
CA PRO A 132 -6.92 8.65 11.59
C PRO A 132 -6.64 9.30 12.95
N ALA A 133 -6.26 8.50 13.94
CA ALA A 133 -5.75 9.02 15.20
C ALA A 133 -4.40 9.72 14.99
N GLU A 134 -4.14 10.80 15.73
CA GLU A 134 -2.85 11.45 15.73
C GLU A 134 -1.79 10.53 16.34
N VAL A 135 -0.64 10.41 15.69
CA VAL A 135 0.49 9.60 16.16
C VAL A 135 1.54 10.52 16.78
N ASN A 136 1.75 10.40 18.09
CA ASN A 136 2.74 11.18 18.82
C ASN A 136 4.14 10.58 18.59
N LEU A 137 4.83 11.02 17.54
CA LEU A 137 6.19 10.58 17.21
C LEU A 137 7.23 11.41 17.97
N GLY A 138 8.30 10.74 18.41
CA GLY A 138 9.52 11.36 18.90
C GLY A 138 10.56 11.57 17.80
N ASP A 139 11.76 11.95 18.20
CA ASP A 139 12.84 12.32 17.26
C ASP A 139 13.84 11.18 17.01
N GLU A 140 13.75 10.08 17.77
CA GLU A 140 14.62 8.91 17.63
C GLU A 140 14.18 8.06 16.43
N ILE A 141 15.11 7.83 15.50
CA ILE A 141 14.92 6.90 14.38
C ILE A 141 15.12 5.47 14.88
N VAL A 142 14.09 4.64 14.73
CA VAL A 142 14.11 3.22 15.14
C VAL A 142 14.09 2.25 13.95
N GLY A 143 13.87 2.76 12.74
CA GLY A 143 13.91 1.97 11.52
C GLY A 143 13.91 2.84 10.26
N VAL A 144 14.24 2.22 9.14
CA VAL A 144 14.14 2.83 7.81
C VAL A 144 13.57 1.83 6.83
N THR A 145 12.69 2.28 5.94
CA THR A 145 12.28 1.49 4.78
C THR A 145 13.16 1.87 3.61
N LYS A 146 13.70 0.86 2.93
CA LYS A 146 14.50 1.03 1.73
C LYS A 146 13.84 0.31 0.59
N TRP A 147 13.98 0.90 -0.60
CA TRP A 147 13.71 0.22 -1.84
C TRP A 147 14.73 -0.90 -2.06
N PHE A 148 14.39 -1.88 -2.90
CA PHE A 148 15.26 -3.04 -3.14
C PHE A 148 16.62 -2.67 -3.76
N ASP A 149 16.75 -1.49 -4.37
CA ASP A 149 18.02 -0.95 -4.87
C ASP A 149 18.86 -0.24 -3.80
N GLY A 150 18.34 -0.15 -2.57
CA GLY A 150 18.98 0.50 -1.43
C GLY A 150 18.60 1.96 -1.22
N SER A 151 17.82 2.57 -2.11
CA SER A 151 17.30 3.94 -1.96
C SER A 151 16.44 4.05 -0.70
N LEU A 152 16.62 5.15 0.05
CA LEU A 152 15.79 5.41 1.23
C LEU A 152 14.38 5.81 0.80
N LEU A 153 13.36 5.12 1.30
CA LEU A 153 11.96 5.47 1.08
C LEU A 153 11.40 6.28 2.24
N ASP A 154 11.57 5.78 3.47
CA ASP A 154 10.98 6.40 4.65
C ASP A 154 11.78 6.11 5.93
N VAL A 155 11.48 6.88 6.96
CA VAL A 155 12.10 6.82 8.29
C VAL A 155 11.02 6.55 9.32
N ILE A 156 11.26 5.56 10.18
CA ILE A 156 10.33 5.17 11.25
C ILE A 156 10.86 5.73 12.56
N TYR A 157 10.06 6.59 13.19
CA TYR A 157 10.38 7.24 14.45
C TYR A 157 9.78 6.50 15.64
N ARG A 158 10.43 6.58 16.80
CA ARG A 158 9.89 6.02 18.05
C ARG A 158 8.59 6.74 18.42
N VAL A 159 7.54 5.97 18.72
CA VAL A 159 6.29 6.49 19.30
C VAL A 159 6.56 6.92 20.74
N ARG A 160 6.11 8.13 21.14
CA ARG A 160 6.15 8.60 22.52
C ARG A 160 5.03 7.93 23.31
N ASP A 161 5.36 7.44 24.50
CA ASP A 161 4.38 6.85 25.44
C ASP A 161 3.44 7.93 26.04
#